data_AF-A0A285U6L9-F1
#
_entry.id   AF-A0A285U6L9-F1
#
_cell.length_a   1.000
_cell.length_b   1.000
_cell.length_c   1.000
_cell.angle_alpha   90.00
_cell.angle_beta   90.00
_cell.angle_gamma   90.00
#
_symmetry.space_group_name_H-M   'P 1'
#
loop_
_entity.id
_entity.type
_entity.pdbx_description
1 polymer ?
#
loop_
_entity_poly.entity_id
_entity_poly.type
_entity_poly.pdbx_seq_one_letter_code
_entity_poly.pdbx_strand_id
1 'polypeptide(L)' 'MANRILPNGTVIVEERTPAEEKEFLEFYAAVLEREAGARISRQPDFAATLQAWADKASAKAAAINTRPAQGDLFGDPH' A
#
# COMPACT_ATOMS: atom_id res chain seq x y z
N MET A 1 6.49 7.18 -3.87
CA MET A 1 7.61 6.61 -4.63
C MET A 1 8.36 7.77 -5.23
N ALA A 2 9.50 8.11 -4.63
CA ALA A 2 10.40 9.10 -5.20
C ALA A 2 11.39 8.34 -6.08
N ASN A 3 11.43 8.68 -7.36
CA ASN A 3 12.44 8.14 -8.26
C ASN A 3 13.62 9.10 -8.22
N ARG A 4 14.73 8.66 -7.64
CA ARG A 4 15.97 9.43 -7.66
C ARG A 4 16.78 9.01 -8.88
N ILE A 5 16.93 9.93 -9.83
CA ILE A 5 17.78 9.73 -11.00
C ILE A 5 19.17 10.26 -10.65
N LEU A 6 20.16 9.37 -10.65
CA LEU A 6 21.56 9.72 -10.43
C LEU A 6 22.17 10.34 -11.70
N PRO A 7 23.26 11.13 -11.59
CA PRO A 7 23.92 11.77 -12.74
C PRO A 7 24.42 10.80 -13.82
N ASN A 8 24.62 9.52 -13.47
CA ASN A 8 25.02 8.46 -14.40
C ASN A 8 23.83 7.76 -15.08
N GLY A 9 22.60 8.25 -14.90
CA GLY A 9 21.39 7.68 -15.47
C GLY A 9 20.78 6.51 -14.68
N THR A 10 21.36 6.11 -13.56
CA THR A 10 20.76 5.09 -12.69
C THR A 10 19.50 5.64 -12.01
N VAL A 11 18.40 4.88 -12.07
CA VAL A 11 17.17 5.18 -11.30
C VAL A 11 17.19 4.37 -10.02
N ILE A 12 17.22 5.05 -8.88
CA ILE A 12 16.95 4.45 -7.58
C ILE A 12 15.46 4.60 -7.31
N VAL A 13 14.77 3.48 -7.20
CA VAL A 13 13.39 3.43 -6.71
C VAL A 13 13.49 3.22 -5.21
N GLU A 14 13.16 4.24 -4.43
CA GLU A 14 13.02 4.06 -2.99
C GLU A 14 11.73 3.26 -2.73
N GLU A 15 11.90 2.01 -2.31
CA GLU A 15 10.80 1.17 -1.86
C GLU A 15 10.21 1.75 -0.58
N ARG A 16 8.88 1.78 -0.51
CA ARG A 16 8.17 2.21 0.70
C ARG A 16 8.48 1.24 1.83
N THR A 17 8.68 1.77 3.03
CA THR A 17 8.69 0.95 4.23
C THR A 17 7.34 0.23 4.41
N PRO A 18 7.29 -0.89 5.16
CA PRO A 18 6.02 -1.55 5.47
C PRO A 18 4.99 -0.60 6.12
N ALA A 19 5.44 0.34 6.95
CA ALA A 19 4.55 1.33 7.56
C ALA A 19 3.94 2.28 6.53
N GLU A 20 4.76 2.84 5.63
CA GLU A 20 4.29 3.74 4.56
C GLU A 20 3.38 3.02 3.55
N GLU A 21 3.68 1.77 3.23
CA GLU A 21 2.82 0.98 2.33
C GLU A 21 1.48 0.66 2.99
N LYS A 22 1.47 0.34 4.28
CA LYS A 22 0.22 0.15 5.04
C LYS A 22 -0.63 1.42 5.06
N GLU A 23 -0.04 2.56 5.41
CA GLU A 23 -0.73 3.85 5.42
C GLU A 23 -1.30 4.19 4.02
N PHE A 24 -0.52 3.96 2.97
CA PHE A 24 -0.96 4.17 1.60
C PHE A 24 -2.16 3.29 1.25
N LEU A 25 -2.13 2.00 1.59
CA LEU A 25 -3.21 1.07 1.28
C LEU A 25 -4.50 1.42 2.04
N GLU A 26 -4.39 1.85 3.30
CA GLU A 26 -5.53 2.32 4.10
C GLU A 26 -6.16 3.58 3.48
N PHE A 27 -5.32 4.56 3.11
CA PHE A 27 -5.79 5.75 2.40
C PHE A 27 -6.45 5.41 1.07
N TYR A 28 -5.83 4.52 0.28
CA TYR A 28 -6.31 4.12 -1.03
C TYR A 28 -7.66 3.39 -0.94
N ALA A 29 -7.83 2.49 0.03
CA ALA A 29 -9.09 1.81 0.28
C ALA A 29 -10.22 2.82 0.57
N ALA A 30 -9.99 3.80 1.45
CA ALA A 30 -10.97 4.83 1.78
C ALA A 30 -11.39 5.67 0.56
N VAL A 31 -10.43 5.99 -0.33
CA VAL A 31 -10.75 6.69 -1.59
C VAL A 31 -11.64 5.82 -2.48
N LEU A 32 -11.34 4.54 -2.63
CA LEU A 32 -12.12 3.63 -3.47
C LEU A 32 -13.55 3.46 -2.95
N GLU A 33 -13.75 3.32 -1.64
CA GLU A 33 -15.09 3.25 -1.02
C GLU A 33 -15.90 4.52 -1.28
N ARG A 34 -15.27 5.69 -1.10
CA ARG A 34 -15.91 6.98 -1.38
C ARG A 34 -16.33 7.09 -2.85
N GLU A 35 -15.45 6.71 -3.77
CA GLU A 35 -15.72 6.78 -5.21
C GLU A 35 -16.78 5.76 -5.65
N ALA A 36 -16.82 4.57 -5.04
CA ALA A 36 -17.85 3.57 -5.24
C ALA A 36 -19.23 4.11 -4.81
N GLY A 37 -19.32 4.67 -3.60
CA GLY A 37 -20.54 5.30 -3.09
C GLY A 37 -21.05 6.45 -3.97
N ALA A 38 -20.14 7.28 -4.48
CA ALA A 38 -20.50 8.37 -5.39
C ALA A 38 -21.05 7.90 -6.76
N ARG A 39 -20.72 6.66 -7.17
CA ARG A 39 -21.05 6.12 -8.52
C ARG A 39 -22.14 5.08 -8.54
N ILE A 40 -22.54 4.54 -7.39
CA ILE A 40 -23.44 3.37 -7.31
C ILE A 40 -24.73 3.53 -8.11
N SER A 41 -25.29 4.74 -8.20
CA SER A 41 -26.54 5.01 -8.94
C SER A 41 -26.37 5.18 -10.45
N ARG A 42 -25.17 5.53 -10.93
CA ARG A 42 -24.91 5.83 -12.36
C ARG A 42 -24.10 4.74 -13.06
N GLN A 43 -23.25 4.04 -12.30
CA GLN A 43 -22.29 3.06 -12.79
C GLN A 43 -22.15 1.91 -11.78
N PRO A 44 -23.19 1.10 -11.58
CA PRO A 44 -23.22 0.07 -10.52
C PRO A 44 -22.12 -0.98 -10.67
N ASP A 45 -21.83 -1.44 -11.89
CA ASP A 45 -20.79 -2.47 -12.13
C ASP A 45 -19.39 -1.94 -11.83
N PHE A 46 -19.14 -0.68 -12.18
CA PHE A 46 -17.86 -0.04 -11.85
C PHE A 46 -17.76 0.25 -10.35
N ALA A 47 -18.85 0.68 -9.71
CA ALA A 47 -18.90 0.84 -8.26
C ALA A 47 -18.60 -0.48 -7.52
N ALA A 48 -19.15 -1.60 -7.99
CA ALA A 48 -18.83 -2.93 -7.44
C ALA A 48 -17.35 -3.29 -7.65
N THR A 49 -16.76 -2.91 -8.78
CA THR A 49 -15.33 -3.10 -9.04
C THR A 49 -14.47 -2.28 -8.07
N LEU A 50 -14.82 -1.01 -7.85
CA LEU A 50 -14.14 -0.12 -6.89
C LEU A 50 -14.21 -0.68 -5.47
N GLN A 51 -15.39 -1.17 -5.06
CA GLN A 51 -15.55 -1.81 -3.76
C GLN A 51 -14.67 -3.06 -3.62
N ALA A 52 -14.67 -3.93 -4.63
CA ALA A 52 -13.82 -5.13 -4.62
C ALA A 52 -12.31 -4.79 -4.56
N TRP A 53 -11.89 -3.65 -5.12
CA TRP A 53 -10.52 -3.17 -4.98
C TRP A 53 -10.24 -2.58 -3.59
N ALA A 54 -11.21 -1.90 -2.98
CA ALA A 54 -11.10 -1.40 -1.61
C ALA A 54 -10.91 -2.56 -0.63
N ASP A 55 -11.73 -3.60 -0.76
CA ASP A 55 -11.65 -4.80 0.10
C ASP A 55 -10.28 -5.47 -0.02
N LYS A 56 -9.73 -5.56 -1.24
CA LYS A 56 -8.38 -6.10 -1.48
C LYS A 56 -7.30 -5.22 -0.87
N ALA A 57 -7.41 -3.89 -0.98
CA ALA A 57 -6.44 -2.96 -0.40
C ALA A 57 -6.44 -3.05 1.14
N SER A 58 -7.62 -3.06 1.75
CA SER A 58 -7.79 -3.25 3.20
C SER A 58 -7.25 -4.60 3.68
N ALA A 59 -7.51 -5.69 2.96
CA ALA A 59 -6.97 -7.01 3.28
C ALA A 59 -5.43 -7.04 3.22
N LYS A 60 -4.84 -6.37 2.21
CA LYS A 60 -3.39 -6.22 2.11
C LYS A 60 -2.81 -5.39 3.26
N ALA A 61 -3.43 -4.25 3.58
CA ALA A 61 -2.99 -3.40 4.69
C ALA A 61 -2.99 -4.16 6.03
N ALA A 62 -4.02 -4.97 6.27
CA ALA A 62 -4.14 -5.81 7.46
C ALA A 62 -3.05 -6.89 7.56
N ALA A 63 -2.56 -7.39 6.42
CA ALA A 63 -1.51 -8.39 6.35
C ALA A 63 -0.09 -7.83 6.52
N ILE A 64 0.10 -6.50 6.41
CA ILE A 64 1.43 -5.89 6.54
C ILE A 64 1.85 -5.89 8.01
N ASN A 65 2.96 -6.59 8.29
CA ASN A 65 3.65 -6.49 9.56
C ASN A 65 4.51 -5.22 9.59
N THR A 66 4.11 -4.25 10.40
CA THR A 66 4.85 -2.99 10.59
C THR A 66 5.87 -3.04 11.72
N ARG A 67 6.02 -4.17 12.41
CA ARG A 67 7.06 -4.31 13.43
C ARG A 67 8.42 -4.19 12.73
N PRO A 68 9.34 -3.38 13.24
CA PRO A 68 10.70 -3.41 12.75
C PRO A 68 11.21 -4.84 12.86
N ALA A 69 11.98 -5.31 11.88
CA ALA A 69 12.78 -6.50 12.09
C ALA A 69 13.63 -6.22 13.33
N GLN A 70 13.32 -6.86 14.46
CA GLN A 70 14.21 -6.82 15.59
C GLN A 70 15.51 -7.40 15.05
N GLY A 71 16.50 -6.52 14.91
CA GLY A 71 17.85 -6.94 14.57
C GLY A 71 18.20 -8.04 15.53
N ASP A 72 18.76 -9.11 14.99
CA ASP A 72 19.54 -10.07 15.75
C ASP A 72 20.69 -9.30 16.43
N LEU A 73 20.36 -8.66 17.55
CA LEU A 73 21.25 -7.76 18.31
C LEU A 73 22.25 -8.57 19.15
N PHE A 74 22.12 -9.90 19.13
CA PHE A 74 23.01 -10.85 19.77
C PHE A 74 23.25 -11.98 18.78
N GLY A 75 24.05 -11.71 17.74
CA GLY A 75 24.43 -12.69 16.74
C GLY A 75 24.73 -14.05 17.38
N ASP A 76 24.12 -15.08 16.81
CA ASP A 76 24.24 -16.48 17.20
C ASP A 76 25.72 -16.88 17.38
N PRO A 77 26.17 -17.28 18.59
CA PRO A 77 27.50 -17.83 18.80
C PRO A 77 27.40 -19.36 18.84
N HIS A 78 27.14 -19.99 17.69
CA HIS A 78 27.18 -21.45 17.57
C HIS A 78 27.94 -21.90 16.32
#